data_AF-A0A4R7JZ68-F1
#
_entry.id   AF-A0A4R7JZ68-F1
#
_cell.length_a   1.000
_cell.length_b   1.000
_cell.length_c   1.000
_cell.angle_alpha   90.00
_cell.angle_beta   90.00
_cell.angle_gamma   90.00
#
_symmetry.space_group_name_H-M   'P 1'
#
loop_
_entity.id
_entity.type
_entity.pdbx_description
1 polymer ?
#
loop_
_entity_poly.entity_id
_entity_poly.type
_entity_poly.pdbx_seq_one_letter_code
_entity_poly.pdbx_strand_id
1 'polypeptide(L)'
;MTYEQLQKQKQQGFKGLRFSEPLETAYQQHRAQNMRLRARPVAASALVLFIVYALLDFQTLPLELAEQTVVVRLFLICPLIIAILALSYSQLNPIHFARCYTLSFLIGGLFIVLILYLARRQGDPLPYDGLHIMLMFGYLVMGLPFRGAALMASGIVAAYIAMETSMKVPGISATANGYFLLTTHAIGMVGAWLQEHAGRHHYLDSSMLERARQQAQSASHQKTRFIAAASHDLRQPLNVINLLVDNLQKESDETRREAIIERLGHSTTQLNRLLHTLLDISRIKEGMVQPDIRPLLITNILEQVRLSVEERAQADGVAFTIEDMPKASGVAADPTLLHRVLVNLVYNALKHAGADNVRLSAVQSGARIRFQVSDNGSGIPEAIQSRLFEAFYRPEEGPVEDKGLGLGLAIVKELTELMGGRCGVQSAPGSGSDFWVELPSRPPPPDALPESAIKGRTALVEDGVLVVEDQSDTRQWLQSMIRNWGYTAVACPDCQSARDAVDETGPFALVMTDLNLPDGSGMELIQEFRSHYPQLPALVITGDAETVDDVPTDQSLRILHKPLAPARLHTAIRQIMGVA
;
A
#
# COMPACT_ATOMS: atom_id res chain seq x y z
N MET A 1 16.07 -6.75 -7.41
CA MET A 1 16.13 -7.49 -6.14
C MET A 1 15.11 -6.92 -5.18
N THR A 2 14.34 -7.78 -4.54
CA THR A 2 13.30 -7.40 -3.58
C THR A 2 13.88 -7.16 -2.18
N TYR A 3 13.15 -6.44 -1.33
CA TYR A 3 13.55 -6.21 0.06
C TYR A 3 13.72 -7.54 0.83
N GLU A 4 12.81 -8.49 0.62
CA GLU A 4 12.87 -9.84 1.22
C GLU A 4 14.12 -10.62 0.81
N GLN A 5 14.53 -10.53 -0.47
CA GLN A 5 15.76 -11.18 -0.94
C GLN A 5 17.00 -10.62 -0.22
N LEU A 6 17.05 -9.30 0.01
CA LEU A 6 18.14 -8.65 0.74
C LEU A 6 18.14 -9.03 2.23
N GLN A 7 16.96 -9.08 2.85
CA GLN A 7 16.81 -9.48 4.24
C GLN A 7 17.20 -10.95 4.46
N LYS A 8 16.78 -11.83 3.55
CA LYS A 8 17.20 -13.25 3.54
C LYS A 8 18.71 -13.39 3.40
N GLN A 9 19.36 -12.61 2.52
CA GLN A 9 20.81 -12.61 2.43
C GLN A 9 21.46 -12.13 3.75
N LYS A 10 20.94 -11.07 4.37
CA LYS A 10 21.47 -10.55 5.64
C LYS A 10 21.43 -11.61 6.75
N GLN A 11 20.34 -12.37 6.81
CA GLN A 11 20.18 -13.47 7.78
C GLN A 11 21.11 -14.66 7.49
N GLN A 12 21.27 -15.03 6.21
CA GLN A 12 22.17 -16.11 5.81
C GLN A 12 23.66 -15.75 6.01
N GLY A 13 23.98 -14.45 6.06
CA GLY A 13 25.34 -13.95 6.09
C GLY A 13 26.10 -14.25 4.79
N PHE A 14 27.43 -14.16 4.85
CA PHE A 14 28.30 -14.41 3.69
C PHE A 14 29.68 -14.91 4.12
N LYS A 15 29.71 -16.06 4.81
CA LYS A 15 30.93 -16.66 5.39
C LYS A 15 32.09 -16.83 4.38
N GLY A 16 31.78 -17.04 3.10
CA GLY A 16 32.78 -17.16 2.03
C GLY A 16 33.18 -15.87 1.31
N LEU A 17 32.81 -14.69 1.85
CA LEU A 17 32.85 -13.40 1.15
C LEU A 17 32.17 -13.49 -0.23
N ARG A 18 30.96 -14.06 -0.26
CA ARG A 18 30.16 -14.19 -1.48
C ARG A 18 28.68 -14.14 -1.12
N PHE A 19 27.91 -13.36 -1.87
CA PHE A 19 26.46 -13.35 -1.80
C PHE A 19 25.85 -14.48 -2.65
N SER A 20 24.55 -14.71 -2.50
CA SER A 20 23.79 -15.52 -3.46
C SER A 20 23.70 -14.83 -4.82
N GLU A 21 23.68 -15.60 -5.91
CA GLU A 21 23.30 -15.04 -7.22
C GLU A 21 21.80 -14.71 -7.21
N PRO A 22 21.35 -13.56 -7.72
CA PRO A 22 22.05 -12.58 -8.55
C PRO A 22 22.71 -11.39 -7.80
N LEU A 23 22.64 -11.37 -6.46
CA LEU A 23 23.15 -10.26 -5.64
C LEU A 23 24.67 -10.11 -5.73
N GLU A 24 25.38 -11.22 -5.87
CA GLU A 24 26.84 -11.21 -6.05
C GLU A 24 27.26 -10.45 -7.32
N THR A 25 26.57 -10.69 -8.44
CA THR A 25 26.86 -10.00 -9.70
C THR A 25 26.67 -8.48 -9.56
N ALA A 26 25.59 -8.03 -8.91
CA ALA A 26 25.34 -6.62 -8.67
C ALA A 26 26.38 -5.97 -7.73
N TYR A 27 26.79 -6.69 -6.68
CA TYR A 27 27.85 -6.23 -5.78
C TYR A 27 29.20 -6.12 -6.49
N GLN A 28 29.55 -7.08 -7.36
CA GLN A 28 30.81 -7.05 -8.12
C GLN A 28 30.87 -5.84 -9.05
N GLN A 29 29.77 -5.49 -9.71
CA GLN A 29 29.68 -4.29 -10.53
C GLN A 29 29.82 -3.02 -9.69
N HIS A 30 29.08 -2.92 -8.58
CA HIS A 30 29.16 -1.79 -7.66
C HIS A 30 30.59 -1.59 -7.12
N ARG A 31 31.23 -2.67 -6.68
CA ARG A 31 32.60 -2.65 -6.19
C ARG A 31 33.59 -2.23 -7.27
N ALA A 32 33.47 -2.79 -8.48
CA ALA A 32 34.37 -2.46 -9.58
C ALA A 32 34.30 -0.97 -9.96
N GLN A 33 33.10 -0.37 -9.88
CA GLN A 33 32.91 1.06 -10.06
C GLN A 33 33.56 1.89 -8.94
N ASN A 34 33.41 1.46 -7.68
CA ASN A 34 34.08 2.13 -6.54
C ASN A 34 35.60 2.02 -6.61
N MET A 35 36.14 0.86 -7.02
CA MET A 35 37.57 0.67 -7.25
C MET A 35 38.09 1.64 -8.32
N ARG A 36 37.31 1.86 -9.38
CA ARG A 36 37.65 2.81 -10.44
C ARG A 36 37.70 4.26 -9.97
N LEU A 37 36.73 4.68 -9.14
CA LEU A 37 36.74 6.01 -8.55
C LEU A 37 37.91 6.20 -7.59
N ARG A 38 38.20 5.18 -6.78
CA ARG A 38 39.32 5.14 -5.85
C ARG A 38 40.68 5.11 -6.56
N ALA A 39 40.78 4.48 -7.73
CA ALA A 39 42.03 4.40 -8.49
C ALA A 39 42.59 5.78 -8.88
N ARG A 40 41.74 6.80 -9.07
CA ARG A 40 42.16 8.16 -9.44
C ARG A 40 43.06 8.83 -8.40
N PRO A 41 42.61 9.09 -7.16
CA PRO A 41 43.45 9.70 -6.13
C PRO A 41 44.62 8.79 -5.75
N VAL A 42 44.44 7.47 -5.79
CA VAL A 42 45.50 6.50 -5.47
C VAL A 42 46.62 6.54 -6.51
N ALA A 43 46.29 6.50 -7.81
CA ALA A 43 47.28 6.59 -8.88
C ALA A 43 47.97 7.96 -8.91
N ALA A 44 47.24 9.06 -8.69
CA ALA A 44 47.85 10.39 -8.62
C ALA A 44 48.84 10.50 -7.46
N SER A 45 48.46 10.03 -6.26
CA SER A 45 49.34 10.04 -5.08
C SER A 45 50.56 9.13 -5.28
N ALA A 46 50.36 7.94 -5.86
CA ALA A 46 51.44 7.02 -6.17
C ALA A 46 52.42 7.62 -7.18
N LEU A 47 51.93 8.31 -8.23
CA LEU A 47 52.77 8.96 -9.23
C LEU A 47 53.69 10.01 -8.60
N VAL A 48 53.14 10.88 -7.76
CA VAL A 48 53.91 11.88 -7.02
C VAL A 48 54.96 11.21 -6.13
N LEU A 49 54.55 10.18 -5.39
CA LEU A 49 55.45 9.46 -4.48
C LEU A 49 56.62 8.79 -5.21
N PHE A 50 56.37 8.14 -6.36
CA PHE A 50 57.42 7.50 -7.15
C PHE A 50 58.36 8.50 -7.84
N ILE A 51 57.88 9.69 -8.21
CA ILE A 51 58.74 10.79 -8.68
C ILE A 51 59.64 11.29 -7.54
N VAL A 52 59.10 11.45 -6.33
CA VAL A 52 59.90 11.83 -5.15
C VAL A 52 60.97 10.79 -4.85
N TYR A 53 60.65 9.48 -4.90
CA TYR A 53 61.67 8.45 -4.73
C TYR A 53 62.71 8.44 -5.83
N ALA A 54 62.36 8.74 -7.08
CA ALA A 54 63.34 8.86 -8.14
C ALA A 54 64.32 10.04 -7.87
N LEU A 55 63.81 11.15 -7.37
CA LEU A 55 64.66 12.28 -6.97
C LEU A 55 65.55 11.94 -5.77
N LEU A 56 65.02 11.22 -4.79
CA LEU A 56 65.79 10.77 -3.63
C LEU A 56 66.87 9.75 -4.03
N ASP A 57 66.56 8.79 -4.90
CA ASP A 57 67.54 7.83 -5.43
C ASP A 57 68.71 8.58 -6.09
N PHE A 58 68.41 9.60 -6.91
CA PHE A 58 69.43 10.43 -7.55
C PHE A 58 70.32 11.21 -6.57
N GLN A 59 69.77 11.63 -5.41
CA GLN A 59 70.51 12.40 -4.41
C GLN A 59 71.29 11.52 -3.42
N THR A 60 70.83 10.30 -3.17
CA THR A 60 71.30 9.48 -2.04
C THR A 60 72.08 8.24 -2.47
N LEU A 61 71.90 7.74 -3.70
CA LEU A 61 72.57 6.54 -4.20
C LEU A 61 73.80 6.89 -5.05
N PRO A 62 74.77 5.96 -5.18
CA PRO A 62 75.84 6.06 -6.17
C PRO A 62 75.27 6.21 -7.59
N LEU A 63 75.97 6.98 -8.45
CA LEU A 63 75.45 7.39 -9.77
C LEU A 63 75.00 6.20 -10.64
N GLU A 64 75.76 5.09 -10.65
CA GLU A 64 75.43 3.89 -11.42
C GLU A 64 74.16 3.19 -10.93
N LEU A 65 73.90 3.17 -9.61
CA LEU A 65 72.68 2.60 -9.04
C LEU A 65 71.49 3.54 -9.19
N ALA A 66 71.72 4.84 -9.00
CA ALA A 66 70.73 5.89 -9.17
C ALA A 66 70.16 5.87 -10.59
N GLU A 67 70.99 5.80 -11.63
CA GLU A 67 70.53 5.74 -13.01
C GLU A 67 69.60 4.54 -13.25
N GLN A 68 69.98 3.34 -12.77
CA GLN A 68 69.17 2.14 -12.96
C GLN A 68 67.83 2.20 -12.22
N THR A 69 67.83 2.65 -10.97
CA THR A 69 66.62 2.74 -10.14
C THR A 69 65.67 3.84 -10.61
N VAL A 70 66.20 5.00 -10.98
CA VAL A 70 65.43 6.10 -11.60
C VAL A 70 64.81 5.66 -12.92
N VAL A 71 65.53 4.90 -13.75
CA VAL A 71 64.99 4.37 -15.01
C VAL A 71 63.79 3.45 -14.74
N VAL A 72 63.90 2.52 -13.79
CA VAL A 72 62.77 1.64 -13.43
C VAL A 72 61.57 2.45 -12.93
N ARG A 73 61.78 3.47 -12.09
CA ARG A 73 60.67 4.30 -11.59
C ARG A 73 60.02 5.13 -12.70
N LEU A 74 60.79 5.95 -13.41
CA LEU A 74 60.25 6.93 -14.34
C LEU A 74 59.78 6.31 -15.66
N PHE A 75 60.38 5.21 -16.10
CA PHE A 75 60.08 4.60 -17.40
C PHE A 75 59.35 3.25 -17.32
N LEU A 76 59.23 2.62 -16.14
CA LEU A 76 58.40 1.41 -15.97
C LEU A 76 57.23 1.63 -15.02
N ILE A 77 57.48 2.10 -13.79
CA ILE A 77 56.43 2.26 -12.77
C ILE A 77 55.51 3.45 -13.08
N CYS A 78 56.07 4.64 -13.34
CA CYS A 78 55.27 5.84 -13.63
C CYS A 78 54.38 5.68 -14.87
N PRO A 79 54.84 5.12 -16.01
CA PRO A 79 53.98 4.88 -17.16
C PRO A 79 52.88 3.86 -16.88
N LEU A 80 53.15 2.82 -16.08
CA LEU A 80 52.12 1.87 -15.63
C LEU A 80 51.04 2.58 -14.79
N ILE A 81 51.43 3.46 -13.87
CA ILE A 81 50.51 4.26 -13.05
C ILE A 81 49.71 5.23 -13.91
N ILE A 82 50.35 5.92 -14.86
CA ILE A 82 49.70 6.84 -15.80
C ILE A 82 48.68 6.09 -16.68
N ALA A 83 49.02 4.89 -17.17
CA ALA A 83 48.11 4.07 -17.96
C ALA A 83 46.87 3.70 -17.14
N ILE A 84 47.03 3.28 -15.88
CA ILE A 84 45.91 3.01 -14.97
C ILE A 84 45.07 4.25 -14.69
N LEU A 85 45.71 5.41 -14.49
CA LEU A 85 45.02 6.67 -14.30
C LEU A 85 44.17 7.02 -15.54
N ALA A 86 44.74 6.92 -16.74
CA ALA A 86 44.01 7.15 -18.00
C ALA A 86 42.85 6.16 -18.17
N LEU A 87 43.07 4.86 -17.91
CA LEU A 87 42.04 3.83 -17.95
C LEU A 87 40.90 4.11 -16.95
N SER A 88 41.17 4.77 -15.83
CA SER A 88 40.14 5.12 -14.84
C SER A 88 39.16 6.20 -15.32
N TYR A 89 39.48 6.93 -16.39
CA TYR A 89 38.60 7.91 -17.03
C TYR A 89 37.95 7.38 -18.32
N SER A 90 38.37 6.24 -18.87
CA SER A 90 37.83 5.68 -20.13
C SER A 90 36.48 4.97 -19.98
N GLN A 91 35.71 4.73 -21.03
CA GLN A 91 34.42 4.03 -20.91
C GLN A 91 34.53 2.49 -20.75
N LEU A 92 35.67 1.97 -20.31
CA LEU A 92 35.85 0.53 -20.09
C LEU A 92 34.85 -0.03 -19.07
N ASN A 93 34.41 -1.27 -19.34
CA ASN A 93 33.60 -2.03 -18.40
C ASN A 93 34.30 -2.07 -17.03
N PRO A 94 33.60 -1.69 -15.93
CA PRO A 94 34.20 -1.63 -14.60
C PRO A 94 34.91 -2.92 -14.19
N ILE A 95 34.37 -4.09 -14.55
CA ILE A 95 34.97 -5.39 -14.21
C ILE A 95 36.31 -5.59 -14.91
N HIS A 96 36.41 -5.25 -16.19
CA HIS A 96 37.66 -5.32 -16.94
C HIS A 96 38.70 -4.33 -16.38
N PHE A 97 38.27 -3.10 -16.06
CA PHE A 97 39.13 -2.13 -15.38
C PHE A 97 39.66 -2.69 -14.05
N ALA A 98 38.79 -3.27 -13.21
CA ALA A 98 39.19 -3.83 -11.92
C ALA A 98 40.21 -4.97 -12.05
N ARG A 99 40.11 -5.80 -13.10
CA ARG A 99 41.11 -6.83 -13.42
C ARG A 99 42.45 -6.23 -13.82
N CYS A 100 42.45 -5.26 -14.74
CA CYS A 100 43.68 -4.55 -15.14
C CYS A 100 44.34 -3.84 -13.95
N TYR A 101 43.54 -3.22 -13.08
CA TYR A 101 44.00 -2.55 -11.88
C TYR A 101 44.57 -3.51 -10.83
N THR A 102 44.00 -4.71 -10.70
CA THR A 102 44.55 -5.77 -9.83
C THR A 102 45.85 -6.32 -10.39
N LEU A 103 45.96 -6.47 -11.72
CA LEU A 103 47.17 -6.94 -12.38
C LEU A 103 48.32 -5.92 -12.31
N SER A 104 48.02 -4.63 -12.45
CA SER A 104 49.04 -3.58 -12.35
C SER A 104 49.67 -3.52 -10.97
N PHE A 105 48.95 -3.90 -9.92
CA PHE A 105 49.51 -4.05 -8.58
C PHE A 105 50.61 -5.13 -8.52
N LEU A 106 50.38 -6.30 -9.14
CA LEU A 106 51.42 -7.34 -9.27
C LEU A 106 52.63 -6.84 -10.06
N ILE A 107 52.40 -6.25 -11.23
CA ILE A 107 53.48 -5.75 -12.10
C ILE A 107 54.29 -4.67 -11.38
N GLY A 108 53.63 -3.72 -10.73
CA GLY A 108 54.29 -2.67 -9.93
C GLY A 108 55.10 -3.25 -8.78
N GLY A 109 54.56 -4.24 -8.07
CA GLY A 109 55.29 -4.96 -7.01
C GLY A 109 56.53 -5.68 -7.52
N LEU A 110 56.47 -6.31 -8.69
CA LEU A 110 57.63 -6.95 -9.33
C LEU A 110 58.70 -5.93 -9.75
N PHE A 111 58.32 -4.73 -10.17
CA PHE A 111 59.29 -3.65 -10.42
C PHE A 111 59.96 -3.15 -9.12
N ILE A 112 59.25 -3.16 -7.99
CA ILE A 112 59.88 -2.89 -6.68
C ILE A 112 60.89 -3.99 -6.34
N VAL A 113 60.54 -5.27 -6.55
CA VAL A 113 61.48 -6.39 -6.38
C VAL A 113 62.69 -6.23 -7.30
N LEU A 114 62.51 -5.76 -8.55
CA LEU A 114 63.61 -5.47 -9.47
C LEU A 114 64.53 -4.36 -8.96
N ILE A 115 63.98 -3.27 -8.41
CA ILE A 115 64.77 -2.18 -7.78
C ILE A 115 65.63 -2.74 -6.64
N LEU A 116 65.03 -3.57 -5.78
CA LEU A 116 65.73 -4.21 -4.66
C LEU A 116 66.82 -5.17 -5.15
N TYR A 117 66.57 -5.91 -6.23
CA TYR A 117 67.56 -6.78 -6.86
C TYR A 117 68.77 -5.99 -7.37
N LEU A 118 68.54 -4.87 -8.07
CA LEU A 118 69.61 -4.03 -8.61
C LEU A 118 70.50 -3.47 -7.50
N ALA A 119 69.90 -2.99 -6.41
CA ALA A 119 70.62 -2.51 -5.24
C ALA A 119 71.46 -3.62 -4.59
N ARG A 120 70.87 -4.80 -4.34
CA ARG A 120 71.57 -5.95 -3.75
C ARG A 120 72.72 -6.45 -4.60
N ARG A 121 72.62 -6.37 -5.93
CA ARG A 121 73.68 -6.79 -6.86
C ARG A 121 74.93 -5.91 -6.78
N GLN A 122 74.77 -4.62 -6.48
CA GLN A 122 75.88 -3.69 -6.37
C GLN A 122 76.48 -3.64 -4.94
N GLY A 123 75.84 -4.29 -3.97
CA GLY A 123 76.30 -4.36 -2.58
C GLY A 123 75.86 -3.18 -1.71
N ASP A 124 75.12 -2.23 -2.27
CA ASP A 124 74.65 -1.04 -1.57
C ASP A 124 73.21 -1.23 -1.06
N PRO A 125 72.95 -1.16 0.26
CA PRO A 125 71.60 -1.16 0.79
C PRO A 125 70.91 0.17 0.46
N LEU A 126 69.64 0.14 0.02
CA LEU A 126 68.91 1.38 -0.19
C LEU A 126 68.66 2.05 1.17
N PRO A 127 68.71 3.40 1.26
CA PRO A 127 68.50 4.13 2.50
C PRO A 127 67.10 3.95 3.11
N TYR A 128 66.17 3.37 2.36
CA TYR A 128 64.76 3.17 2.75
C TYR A 128 64.20 1.81 2.29
N ASP A 129 64.99 0.74 2.39
CA ASP A 129 64.61 -0.65 2.10
C ASP A 129 63.23 -1.02 2.70
N GLY A 130 62.99 -0.71 3.98
CA GLY A 130 61.73 -1.03 4.66
C GLY A 130 60.50 -0.32 4.09
N LEU A 131 60.67 0.90 3.58
CA LEU A 131 59.58 1.68 3.00
C LEU A 131 59.18 1.14 1.61
N HIS A 132 60.14 0.60 0.85
CA HIS A 132 59.89 -0.07 -0.43
C HIS A 132 59.09 -1.35 -0.23
N ILE A 133 59.43 -2.10 0.83
CA ILE A 133 58.69 -3.27 1.23
C ILE A 133 57.26 -2.90 1.65
N MET A 134 57.07 -1.79 2.37
CA MET A 134 55.74 -1.32 2.75
C MET A 134 54.87 -0.94 1.53
N LEU A 135 55.45 -0.36 0.47
CA LEU A 135 54.73 -0.02 -0.76
C LEU A 135 54.17 -1.26 -1.49
N MET A 136 54.79 -2.42 -1.32
CA MET A 136 54.30 -3.70 -1.86
C MET A 136 52.97 -4.13 -1.20
N PHE A 137 52.51 -3.46 -0.14
CA PHE A 137 51.23 -3.73 0.54
C PHE A 137 50.19 -2.61 0.33
N GLY A 138 50.38 -1.76 -0.69
CA GLY A 138 49.43 -0.68 -1.03
C GLY A 138 48.03 -1.12 -1.46
N TYR A 139 47.77 -2.43 -1.59
CA TYR A 139 46.46 -2.95 -2.02
C TYR A 139 45.30 -2.59 -1.10
N LEU A 140 45.54 -2.33 0.19
CA LEU A 140 44.52 -1.86 1.14
C LEU A 140 43.99 -0.48 0.73
N VAL A 141 44.90 0.41 0.31
CA VAL A 141 44.60 1.73 -0.21
C VAL A 141 43.94 1.61 -1.58
N MET A 142 44.35 0.65 -2.41
CA MET A 142 43.71 0.37 -3.70
C MET A 142 42.31 -0.24 -3.58
N GLY A 143 41.96 -0.88 -2.45
CA GLY A 143 40.65 -1.51 -2.24
C GLY A 143 40.43 -2.81 -3.02
N LEU A 144 41.51 -3.55 -3.32
CA LEU A 144 41.45 -4.78 -4.09
C LEU A 144 40.62 -5.88 -3.39
N PRO A 145 39.99 -6.80 -4.16
CA PRO A 145 39.32 -7.98 -3.60
C PRO A 145 40.27 -8.82 -2.76
N PHE A 146 39.81 -9.32 -1.61
CA PHE A 146 40.62 -10.10 -0.68
C PHE A 146 41.37 -11.23 -1.41
N ARG A 147 40.66 -11.99 -2.24
CA ARG A 147 41.25 -13.10 -3.02
C ARG A 147 42.29 -12.61 -4.04
N GLY A 148 42.02 -11.47 -4.70
CA GLY A 148 42.94 -10.88 -5.66
C GLY A 148 44.18 -10.30 -4.97
N ALA A 149 43.99 -9.55 -3.89
CA ALA A 149 45.05 -8.99 -3.05
C ALA A 149 45.95 -10.10 -2.49
N ALA A 150 45.36 -11.16 -1.92
CA ALA A 150 46.09 -12.31 -1.41
C ALA A 150 46.93 -12.97 -2.50
N LEU A 151 46.33 -13.30 -3.66
CA LEU A 151 47.05 -13.96 -4.75
C LEU A 151 48.20 -13.11 -5.29
N MET A 152 47.94 -11.83 -5.58
CA MET A 152 48.97 -10.93 -6.14
C MET A 152 50.07 -10.65 -5.12
N ALA A 153 49.73 -10.33 -3.86
CA ALA A 153 50.71 -10.06 -2.82
C ALA A 153 51.56 -11.29 -2.47
N SER A 154 50.97 -12.50 -2.44
CA SER A 154 51.74 -13.74 -2.28
C SER A 154 52.72 -13.97 -3.42
N GLY A 155 52.31 -13.68 -4.66
CA GLY A 155 53.20 -13.74 -5.82
C GLY A 155 54.39 -12.77 -5.71
N ILE A 156 54.14 -11.54 -5.24
CA ILE A 156 55.18 -10.54 -5.00
C ILE A 156 56.13 -11.01 -3.87
N VAL A 157 55.60 -11.51 -2.74
CA VAL A 157 56.41 -12.03 -1.62
C VAL A 157 57.26 -13.21 -2.07
N ALA A 158 56.70 -14.13 -2.85
CA ALA A 158 57.44 -15.26 -3.41
C ALA A 158 58.58 -14.81 -4.33
N ALA A 159 58.35 -13.81 -5.19
CA ALA A 159 59.38 -13.24 -6.05
C ALA A 159 60.50 -12.58 -5.23
N TYR A 160 60.16 -11.88 -4.15
CA TYR A 160 61.15 -11.30 -3.24
C TYR A 160 62.00 -12.38 -2.55
N ILE A 161 61.38 -13.43 -2.00
CA ILE A 161 62.12 -14.52 -1.34
C ILE A 161 63.01 -15.25 -2.35
N ALA A 162 62.52 -15.49 -3.57
CA ALA A 162 63.32 -16.08 -4.64
C ALA A 162 64.53 -15.21 -5.02
N MET A 163 64.37 -13.89 -5.03
CA MET A 163 65.46 -12.94 -5.23
C MET A 163 66.47 -12.98 -4.07
N GLU A 164 66.05 -12.98 -2.80
CA GLU A 164 66.99 -13.04 -1.68
C GLU A 164 67.78 -14.35 -1.64
N THR A 165 67.11 -15.48 -1.92
CA THR A 165 67.76 -16.80 -1.96
C THR A 165 68.79 -16.92 -3.08
N SER A 166 68.50 -16.37 -4.27
CA SER A 166 69.46 -16.38 -5.39
C SER A 166 70.69 -15.51 -5.12
N MET A 167 70.52 -14.42 -4.36
CA MET A 167 71.58 -13.48 -3.99
C MET A 167 72.42 -13.93 -2.79
N LYS A 168 72.12 -15.08 -2.18
CA LYS A 168 72.84 -15.63 -1.00
C LYS A 168 72.99 -14.60 0.14
N VAL A 169 71.94 -13.81 0.38
CA VAL A 169 71.89 -12.80 1.45
C VAL A 169 72.19 -13.48 2.80
N PRO A 170 72.94 -12.84 3.73
CA PRO A 170 73.21 -13.40 5.05
C PRO A 170 71.94 -13.87 5.75
N GLY A 171 71.97 -15.07 6.33
CA GLY A 171 70.79 -15.73 6.88
C GLY A 171 70.02 -14.91 7.92
N ILE A 172 70.72 -14.07 8.70
CA ILE A 172 70.09 -13.18 9.69
C ILE A 172 69.24 -12.10 8.99
N SER A 173 69.78 -11.43 7.97
CA SER A 173 69.08 -10.38 7.23
C SER A 173 67.91 -10.93 6.41
N ALA A 174 68.10 -12.08 5.75
CA ALA A 174 67.03 -12.75 5.01
C ALA A 174 65.89 -13.22 5.94
N THR A 175 66.23 -13.72 7.13
CA THR A 175 65.22 -14.11 8.13
C THR A 175 64.45 -12.89 8.66
N ALA A 176 65.13 -11.77 8.94
CA ALA A 176 64.48 -10.54 9.39
C ALA A 176 63.54 -9.95 8.34
N ASN A 177 63.98 -9.86 7.09
CA ASN A 177 63.17 -9.36 5.98
C ASN A 177 62.00 -10.29 5.68
N GLY A 178 62.22 -11.60 5.67
CA GLY A 178 61.17 -12.61 5.51
C GLY A 178 60.13 -12.53 6.64
N TYR A 179 60.55 -12.36 7.88
CA TYR A 179 59.65 -12.16 9.02
C TYR A 179 58.81 -10.88 8.85
N PHE A 180 59.43 -9.76 8.48
CA PHE A 180 58.73 -8.50 8.23
C PHE A 180 57.71 -8.62 7.09
N LEU A 181 58.07 -9.27 5.98
CA LEU A 181 57.19 -9.49 4.84
C LEU A 181 56.00 -10.38 5.18
N LEU A 182 56.23 -11.51 5.85
CA LEU A 182 55.17 -12.44 6.21
C LEU A 182 54.20 -11.83 7.21
N THR A 183 54.70 -11.10 8.22
CA THR A 183 53.85 -10.41 9.19
C THR A 183 53.05 -9.27 8.54
N THR A 184 53.68 -8.44 7.72
CA THR A 184 52.98 -7.37 6.98
C THR A 184 51.96 -7.94 6.00
N HIS A 185 52.29 -9.06 5.34
CA HIS A 185 51.37 -9.78 4.46
C HIS A 185 50.16 -10.31 5.23
N ALA A 186 50.37 -10.93 6.40
CA ALA A 186 49.29 -11.42 7.25
C ALA A 186 48.37 -10.28 7.72
N ILE A 187 48.94 -9.18 8.22
CA ILE A 187 48.18 -7.99 8.66
C ILE A 187 47.38 -7.41 7.49
N GLY A 188 48.01 -7.26 6.32
CA GLY A 188 47.34 -6.73 5.14
C GLY A 188 46.22 -7.65 4.62
N MET A 189 46.37 -8.97 4.68
CA MET A 189 45.32 -9.93 4.35
C MET A 189 44.11 -9.79 5.28
N VAL A 190 44.35 -9.68 6.59
CA VAL A 190 43.28 -9.42 7.56
C VAL A 190 42.60 -8.08 7.26
N GLY A 191 43.38 -7.04 6.95
CA GLY A 191 42.85 -5.73 6.54
C GLY A 191 41.99 -5.79 5.28
N ALA A 192 42.44 -6.48 4.23
CA ALA A 192 41.68 -6.65 2.98
C ALA A 192 40.39 -7.47 3.20
N TRP A 193 40.45 -8.50 4.06
CA TRP A 193 39.27 -9.27 4.44
C TRP A 193 38.25 -8.41 5.19
N LEU A 194 38.69 -7.66 6.21
CA LEU A 194 37.82 -6.75 6.97
C LEU A 194 37.21 -5.67 6.08
N GLN A 195 38.00 -5.08 5.19
CA GLN A 195 37.55 -4.05 4.26
C GLN A 195 36.50 -4.59 3.28
N GLU A 196 36.70 -5.80 2.73
CA GLU A 196 35.71 -6.43 1.86
C GLU A 196 34.44 -6.82 2.62
N HIS A 197 34.59 -7.38 3.82
CA HIS A 197 33.47 -7.77 4.67
C HIS A 197 32.60 -6.55 5.04
N ALA A 198 33.23 -5.46 5.46
CA ALA A 198 32.55 -4.20 5.75
C ALA A 198 31.88 -3.60 4.51
N GLY A 199 32.55 -3.64 3.35
CA GLY A 199 31.99 -3.17 2.08
C GLY A 199 30.75 -3.96 1.65
N ARG A 200 30.73 -5.28 1.90
CA ARG A 200 29.57 -6.15 1.65
C ARG A 200 28.40 -5.80 2.56
N HIS A 201 28.64 -5.61 3.86
CA HIS A 201 27.59 -5.15 4.79
C HIS A 201 27.02 -3.79 4.39
N HIS A 202 27.88 -2.82 4.12
CA HIS A 202 27.45 -1.48 3.72
C HIS A 202 26.62 -1.50 2.43
N TYR A 203 26.98 -2.35 1.46
CA TYR A 203 26.19 -2.53 0.24
C TYR A 203 24.79 -3.12 0.53
N LEU A 204 24.69 -4.12 1.41
CA LEU A 204 23.41 -4.69 1.81
C LEU A 204 22.53 -3.64 2.51
N ASP A 205 23.08 -2.95 3.51
CA ASP A 205 22.35 -1.95 4.29
C ASP A 205 21.89 -0.77 3.42
N SER A 206 22.75 -0.27 2.54
CA SER A 206 22.36 0.79 1.58
C SER A 206 21.30 0.32 0.60
N SER A 207 21.40 -0.91 0.08
CA SER A 207 20.40 -1.48 -0.83
C SER A 207 19.04 -1.68 -0.14
N MET A 208 19.03 -2.11 1.13
CA MET A 208 17.78 -2.24 1.90
C MET A 208 17.16 -0.88 2.21
N LEU A 209 17.98 0.09 2.61
CA LEU A 209 17.52 1.46 2.88
C LEU A 209 16.90 2.09 1.63
N GLU A 210 17.55 1.95 0.48
CA GLU A 210 17.05 2.47 -0.79
C GLU A 210 15.69 1.82 -1.16
N ARG A 211 15.56 0.50 -0.96
CA ARG A 211 14.29 -0.21 -1.21
C ARG A 211 13.18 0.23 -0.26
N ALA A 212 13.48 0.35 1.03
CA ALA A 212 12.52 0.83 2.03
C ALA A 212 12.08 2.28 1.72
N ARG A 213 13.02 3.15 1.34
CA ARG A 213 12.74 4.52 0.92
C ARG A 213 11.84 4.56 -0.31
N GLN A 214 12.13 3.76 -1.34
CA GLN A 214 11.30 3.68 -2.55
C GLN A 214 9.87 3.20 -2.23
N GLN A 215 9.71 2.21 -1.35
CA GLN A 215 8.40 1.75 -0.89
C GLN A 215 7.63 2.85 -0.14
N ALA A 216 8.28 3.53 0.80
CA ALA A 216 7.67 4.63 1.55
C ALA A 216 7.27 5.80 0.64
N GLN A 217 8.12 6.17 -0.32
CA GLN A 217 7.82 7.23 -1.29
C GLN A 217 6.65 6.86 -2.20
N SER A 218 6.61 5.62 -2.70
CA SER A 218 5.49 5.12 -3.50
C SER A 218 4.17 5.21 -2.72
N ALA A 219 4.15 4.72 -1.48
CA ALA A 219 2.98 4.79 -0.61
C ALA A 219 2.54 6.25 -0.34
N SER A 220 3.51 7.14 -0.07
CA SER A 220 3.23 8.56 0.16
C SER A 220 2.65 9.25 -1.08
N HIS A 221 3.18 8.96 -2.28
CA HIS A 221 2.65 9.49 -3.53
C HIS A 221 1.24 8.98 -3.82
N GLN A 222 0.97 7.70 -3.56
CA GLN A 222 -0.37 7.13 -3.67
C GLN A 222 -1.35 7.82 -2.72
N LYS A 223 -0.97 8.04 -1.45
CA LYS A 223 -1.79 8.78 -0.47
C LYS A 223 -2.05 10.22 -0.89
N THR A 224 -1.04 10.92 -1.42
CA THR A 224 -1.20 12.31 -1.88
C THR A 224 -2.14 12.39 -3.08
N ARG A 225 -1.98 11.49 -4.06
CA ARG A 225 -2.88 11.39 -5.21
C ARG A 225 -4.32 11.06 -4.78
N PHE A 226 -4.48 10.16 -3.81
CA PHE A 226 -5.77 9.82 -3.20
C PHE A 226 -6.47 11.07 -2.63
N ILE A 227 -5.79 11.83 -1.78
CA ILE A 227 -6.37 13.03 -1.15
C ILE A 227 -6.67 14.11 -2.19
N ALA A 228 -5.76 14.34 -3.14
CA ALA A 228 -5.94 15.37 -4.17
C ALA A 228 -7.13 15.07 -5.09
N ALA A 229 -7.28 13.82 -5.54
CA ALA A 229 -8.41 13.38 -6.35
C ALA A 229 -9.73 13.47 -5.59
N ALA A 230 -9.77 12.99 -4.33
CA ALA A 230 -10.93 13.10 -3.46
C ALA A 230 -11.36 14.57 -3.26
N SER A 231 -10.39 15.46 -3.00
CA SER A 231 -10.65 16.90 -2.78
C SER A 231 -11.15 17.62 -4.03
N HIS A 232 -10.71 17.20 -5.21
CA HIS A 232 -11.23 17.75 -6.48
C HIS A 232 -12.68 17.33 -6.69
N ASP A 233 -12.97 16.05 -6.51
CA ASP A 233 -14.28 15.48 -6.81
C ASP A 233 -15.33 15.83 -5.75
N LEU A 234 -14.92 16.17 -4.52
CA LEU A 234 -15.80 16.78 -3.51
C LEU A 234 -16.16 18.23 -3.87
N ARG A 235 -15.23 19.00 -4.46
CA ARG A 235 -15.47 20.40 -4.85
C ARG A 235 -16.49 20.54 -5.98
N GLN A 236 -16.58 19.56 -6.88
CA GLN A 236 -17.50 19.62 -8.02
C GLN A 236 -18.99 19.69 -7.62
N PRO A 237 -19.56 18.72 -6.88
CA PRO A 237 -20.96 18.80 -6.46
C PRO A 237 -21.19 19.97 -5.50
N LEU A 238 -20.20 20.33 -4.68
CA LEU A 238 -20.31 21.50 -3.79
C LEU A 238 -20.43 22.81 -4.59
N ASN A 239 -19.67 22.97 -5.67
CA ASN A 239 -19.82 24.12 -6.57
C ASN A 239 -21.18 24.12 -7.28
N VAL A 240 -21.67 22.95 -7.71
CA VAL A 240 -23.01 22.84 -8.31
C VAL A 240 -24.10 23.21 -7.31
N ILE A 241 -24.01 22.73 -6.07
CA ILE A 241 -24.93 23.11 -4.99
C ILE A 241 -24.92 24.62 -4.79
N ASN A 242 -23.74 25.24 -4.68
CA ASN A 242 -23.63 26.69 -4.52
C ASN A 242 -24.29 27.46 -5.68
N LEU A 243 -24.06 27.04 -6.92
CA LEU A 243 -24.69 27.66 -8.10
C LEU A 243 -26.23 27.48 -8.11
N LEU A 244 -26.72 26.31 -7.72
CA LEU A 244 -28.15 26.03 -7.64
C LEU A 244 -28.82 26.85 -6.54
N VAL A 245 -28.19 27.00 -5.38
CA VAL A 245 -28.69 27.86 -4.29
C VAL A 245 -28.73 29.33 -4.73
N ASP A 246 -27.68 29.83 -5.37
CA ASP A 246 -27.62 31.21 -5.88
C ASP A 246 -28.70 31.50 -6.93
N ASN A 247 -29.05 30.51 -7.76
CA ASN A 247 -30.10 30.61 -8.76
C ASN A 247 -31.49 30.47 -8.13
N LEU A 248 -31.66 29.60 -7.13
CA LEU A 248 -32.92 29.42 -6.43
C LEU A 248 -33.39 30.72 -5.76
N GLN A 249 -32.46 31.51 -5.22
CA GLN A 249 -32.76 32.81 -4.60
C GLN A 249 -33.27 33.86 -5.60
N LYS A 250 -32.97 33.72 -6.89
CA LYS A 250 -33.28 34.70 -7.94
C LYS A 250 -34.44 34.28 -8.85
N GLU A 251 -34.88 33.02 -8.77
CA GLU A 251 -35.88 32.46 -9.65
C GLU A 251 -37.30 32.73 -9.11
N SER A 252 -38.15 33.30 -9.96
CA SER A 252 -39.53 33.66 -9.63
C SER A 252 -40.58 32.71 -10.23
N ASP A 253 -40.18 31.84 -11.17
CA ASP A 253 -41.04 30.81 -11.76
C ASP A 253 -41.04 29.55 -10.89
N GLU A 254 -42.22 29.18 -10.36
CA GLU A 254 -42.40 28.04 -9.46
C GLU A 254 -41.94 26.71 -10.09
N THR A 255 -42.21 26.50 -11.37
CA THR A 255 -41.85 25.28 -12.10
C THR A 255 -40.33 25.12 -12.20
N ARG A 256 -39.61 26.23 -12.41
CA ARG A 256 -38.14 26.23 -12.45
C ARG A 256 -37.55 26.09 -11.05
N ARG A 257 -38.20 26.69 -10.05
CA ARG A 257 -37.83 26.58 -8.64
C ARG A 257 -37.88 25.12 -8.17
N GLU A 258 -38.96 24.40 -8.48
CA GLU A 258 -39.09 22.97 -8.22
C GLU A 258 -37.98 22.15 -8.89
N ALA A 259 -37.69 22.41 -10.17
CA ALA A 259 -36.61 21.72 -10.89
C ALA A 259 -35.21 22.01 -10.30
N ILE A 260 -34.97 23.23 -9.78
CA ILE A 260 -33.72 23.57 -9.08
C ILE A 260 -33.63 22.82 -7.75
N ILE A 261 -34.72 22.73 -6.98
CA ILE A 261 -34.79 21.98 -5.72
C ILE A 261 -34.52 20.48 -5.95
N GLU A 262 -35.11 19.89 -6.99
CA GLU A 262 -34.88 18.50 -7.36
C GLU A 262 -33.38 18.25 -7.68
N ARG A 263 -32.77 19.11 -8.51
CA ARG A 263 -31.33 19.05 -8.83
C ARG A 263 -30.44 19.24 -7.60
N LEU A 264 -30.85 20.09 -6.66
CA LEU A 264 -30.14 20.30 -5.39
C LEU A 264 -30.19 19.03 -4.52
N GLY A 265 -31.35 18.37 -4.45
CA GLY A 265 -31.53 17.09 -3.78
C GLY A 265 -30.64 15.99 -4.38
N HIS A 266 -30.59 15.88 -5.71
CA HIS A 266 -29.68 14.97 -6.41
C HIS A 266 -28.21 15.26 -6.11
N SER A 267 -27.78 16.53 -6.17
CA SER A 267 -26.39 16.94 -5.93
C SER A 267 -25.95 16.67 -4.48
N THR A 268 -26.85 16.88 -3.51
CA THR A 268 -26.61 16.61 -2.08
C THR A 268 -26.50 15.11 -1.82
N THR A 269 -27.39 14.32 -2.41
CA THR A 269 -27.35 12.85 -2.34
C THR A 269 -26.05 12.32 -2.93
N GLN A 270 -25.63 12.88 -4.07
CA GLN A 270 -24.36 12.54 -4.70
C GLN A 270 -23.18 12.85 -3.76
N LEU A 271 -23.09 14.06 -3.20
CA LEU A 271 -22.02 14.46 -2.28
C LEU A 271 -21.96 13.55 -1.04
N ASN A 272 -23.11 13.25 -0.42
CA ASN A 272 -23.18 12.33 0.72
C ASN A 272 -22.68 10.93 0.35
N ARG A 273 -22.99 10.44 -0.85
CA ARG A 273 -22.46 9.16 -1.34
C ARG A 273 -20.93 9.20 -1.52
N LEU A 274 -20.37 10.31 -2.01
CA LEU A 274 -18.91 10.49 -2.13
C LEU A 274 -18.23 10.45 -0.76
N LEU A 275 -18.79 11.18 0.21
CA LEU A 275 -18.21 11.30 1.54
C LEU A 275 -18.21 9.96 2.27
N HIS A 276 -19.33 9.24 2.28
CA HIS A 276 -19.40 7.90 2.85
C HIS A 276 -18.39 6.96 2.17
N THR A 277 -18.35 6.96 0.84
CA THR A 277 -17.40 6.13 0.08
C THR A 277 -15.94 6.39 0.47
N LEU A 278 -15.55 7.65 0.66
CA LEU A 278 -14.20 8.02 1.07
C LEU A 278 -13.89 7.57 2.51
N LEU A 279 -14.83 7.79 3.43
CA LEU A 279 -14.70 7.35 4.82
C LEU A 279 -14.61 5.83 4.92
N ASP A 280 -15.41 5.11 4.14
CA ASP A 280 -15.41 3.65 4.13
C ASP A 280 -14.06 3.10 3.66
N ILE A 281 -13.49 3.64 2.57
CA ILE A 281 -12.16 3.23 2.11
C ILE A 281 -11.10 3.51 3.18
N SER A 282 -11.18 4.64 3.88
CA SER A 282 -10.25 4.98 4.96
C SER A 282 -10.37 4.01 6.12
N ARG A 283 -11.60 3.74 6.61
CA ARG A 283 -11.87 2.83 7.73
C ARG A 283 -11.48 1.40 7.39
N ILE A 284 -11.72 0.93 6.17
CA ILE A 284 -11.33 -0.41 5.71
C ILE A 284 -9.80 -0.53 5.70
N LYS A 285 -9.09 0.45 5.13
CA LYS A 285 -7.61 0.41 5.05
C LYS A 285 -6.91 0.53 6.40
N GLU A 286 -7.54 1.18 7.37
CA GLU A 286 -7.04 1.31 8.74
C GLU A 286 -7.46 0.12 9.62
N GLY A 287 -8.18 -0.87 9.07
CA GLY A 287 -8.62 -2.07 9.79
C GLY A 287 -9.72 -1.79 10.82
N MET A 288 -10.39 -0.63 10.74
CA MET A 288 -11.45 -0.22 11.65
C MET A 288 -12.83 -0.81 11.31
N VAL A 289 -12.96 -1.50 10.17
CA VAL A 289 -14.18 -2.25 9.81
C VAL A 289 -13.96 -3.72 10.13
N GLN A 290 -14.63 -4.21 11.17
CA GLN A 290 -14.66 -5.64 11.50
C GLN A 290 -15.95 -6.24 10.92
N PRO A 291 -15.87 -7.15 9.93
CA PRO A 291 -17.07 -7.72 9.31
C PRO A 291 -17.77 -8.74 10.23
N ASP A 292 -19.09 -8.66 10.36
CA ASP A 292 -19.90 -9.68 11.05
C ASP A 292 -20.18 -10.85 10.09
N ILE A 293 -19.19 -11.74 9.92
CA ILE A 293 -19.30 -12.87 9.00
C ILE A 293 -20.21 -13.95 9.59
N ARG A 294 -21.43 -14.04 9.05
CA ARG A 294 -22.43 -15.04 9.44
C ARG A 294 -22.98 -15.82 8.25
N PRO A 295 -23.57 -17.01 8.47
CA PRO A 295 -24.24 -17.74 7.40
C PRO A 295 -25.50 -16.99 6.95
N LEU A 296 -25.59 -16.68 5.65
CA LEU A 296 -26.70 -15.96 5.04
C LEU A 296 -27.37 -16.83 3.98
N LEU A 297 -28.70 -16.73 3.91
CA LEU A 297 -29.47 -17.29 2.80
C LEU A 297 -29.34 -16.37 1.58
N ILE A 298 -28.84 -16.91 0.47
CA ILE A 298 -28.59 -16.13 -0.75
C ILE A 298 -29.88 -15.45 -1.25
N THR A 299 -31.01 -16.14 -1.19
CA THR A 299 -32.32 -15.63 -1.64
C THR A 299 -32.68 -14.31 -0.97
N ASN A 300 -32.43 -14.17 0.34
CA ASN A 300 -32.75 -12.94 1.08
C ASN A 300 -31.89 -11.76 0.61
N ILE A 301 -30.61 -12.01 0.33
CA ILE A 301 -29.68 -10.97 -0.14
C ILE A 301 -30.03 -10.53 -1.56
N LEU A 302 -30.30 -11.48 -2.46
CA LEU A 302 -30.71 -11.17 -3.84
C LEU A 302 -32.00 -10.35 -3.87
N GLU A 303 -32.95 -10.66 -2.99
CA GLU A 303 -34.22 -9.93 -2.89
C GLU A 303 -34.02 -8.50 -2.34
N GLN A 304 -33.12 -8.33 -1.36
CA GLN A 304 -32.73 -6.99 -0.90
C GLN A 304 -32.05 -6.17 -2.00
N VAL A 305 -31.24 -6.81 -2.85
CA VAL A 305 -30.63 -6.14 -4.01
C VAL A 305 -31.71 -5.76 -5.03
N ARG A 306 -32.68 -6.65 -5.30
CA ARG A 306 -33.83 -6.36 -6.17
C ARG A 306 -34.55 -5.09 -5.74
N LEU A 307 -34.97 -5.04 -4.48
CA LEU A 307 -35.67 -3.89 -3.90
C LEU A 307 -34.85 -2.58 -3.95
N SER A 308 -33.51 -2.68 -3.95
CA SER A 308 -32.62 -1.50 -3.96
C SER A 308 -32.39 -0.93 -5.37
N VAL A 309 -32.62 -1.73 -6.41
CA VAL A 309 -32.22 -1.38 -7.78
C VAL A 309 -33.41 -1.29 -8.74
N GLU A 310 -34.53 -1.94 -8.43
CA GLU A 310 -35.71 -2.03 -9.29
C GLU A 310 -36.21 -0.67 -9.80
N GLU A 311 -36.38 0.31 -8.92
CA GLU A 311 -36.83 1.67 -9.29
C GLU A 311 -35.84 2.36 -10.24
N ARG A 312 -34.53 2.19 -10.00
CA ARG A 312 -33.51 2.78 -10.86
C ARG A 312 -33.44 2.11 -12.22
N ALA A 313 -33.49 0.78 -12.27
CA ALA A 313 -33.48 0.03 -13.51
C ALA A 313 -34.69 0.40 -14.39
N GLN A 314 -35.86 0.59 -13.78
CA GLN A 314 -37.05 1.09 -14.47
C GLN A 314 -36.87 2.52 -15.00
N ALA A 315 -36.30 3.43 -14.21
CA ALA A 315 -36.03 4.80 -14.62
C ALA A 315 -35.01 4.88 -15.78
N ASP A 316 -34.01 4.00 -15.78
CA ASP A 316 -32.98 3.92 -16.83
C ASP A 316 -33.45 3.07 -18.05
N GLY A 317 -34.64 2.46 -18.00
CA GLY A 317 -35.20 1.65 -19.09
C GLY A 317 -34.54 0.29 -19.31
N VAL A 318 -33.83 -0.24 -18.30
CA VAL A 318 -33.03 -1.47 -18.40
C VAL A 318 -33.77 -2.64 -17.77
N ALA A 319 -33.83 -3.79 -18.46
CA ALA A 319 -34.39 -5.01 -17.90
C ALA A 319 -33.43 -5.62 -16.88
N PHE A 320 -33.81 -5.63 -15.60
CA PHE A 320 -33.04 -6.28 -14.54
C PHE A 320 -33.66 -7.64 -14.18
N THR A 321 -32.88 -8.72 -14.29
CA THR A 321 -33.34 -10.09 -14.01
C THR A 321 -32.45 -10.77 -12.98
N ILE A 322 -33.06 -11.52 -12.06
CA ILE A 322 -32.36 -12.39 -11.10
C ILE A 322 -32.65 -13.83 -11.51
N GLU A 323 -31.62 -14.63 -11.70
CA GLU A 323 -31.79 -16.06 -12.02
C GLU A 323 -32.20 -16.87 -10.79
N ASP A 324 -33.14 -17.80 -10.98
CA ASP A 324 -33.66 -18.67 -9.92
C ASP A 324 -32.57 -19.59 -9.36
N MET A 325 -32.49 -19.63 -8.03
CA MET A 325 -31.46 -20.38 -7.30
C MET A 325 -32.04 -21.57 -6.53
N PRO A 326 -31.26 -22.65 -6.32
CA PRO A 326 -31.61 -23.69 -5.38
C PRO A 326 -31.81 -23.09 -3.97
N LYS A 327 -32.98 -23.32 -3.37
CA LYS A 327 -33.44 -22.72 -2.10
C LYS A 327 -32.54 -23.00 -0.88
N ALA A 328 -31.48 -23.79 -1.00
CA ALA A 328 -30.64 -24.28 0.10
C ALA A 328 -29.17 -23.79 0.06
N SER A 329 -28.84 -22.81 -0.79
CA SER A 329 -27.47 -22.32 -0.90
C SER A 329 -27.21 -21.17 0.08
N GLY A 330 -26.23 -21.36 0.98
CA GLY A 330 -25.80 -20.36 1.94
C GLY A 330 -24.38 -19.85 1.69
N VAL A 331 -24.13 -18.60 2.10
CA VAL A 331 -22.84 -17.91 1.99
C VAL A 331 -22.40 -17.40 3.36
N ALA A 332 -21.12 -17.46 3.67
CA ALA A 332 -20.56 -16.79 4.86
C ALA A 332 -20.14 -15.38 4.47
N ALA A 333 -20.89 -14.38 4.91
CA ALA A 333 -20.61 -12.99 4.62
C ALA A 333 -21.25 -12.06 5.66
N ASP A 334 -20.83 -10.80 5.67
CA ASP A 334 -21.55 -9.74 6.35
C ASP A 334 -22.70 -9.28 5.42
N PRO A 335 -23.96 -9.26 5.88
CA PRO A 335 -25.12 -8.95 5.04
C PRO A 335 -25.09 -7.54 4.47
N THR A 336 -24.61 -6.57 5.25
CA THR A 336 -24.53 -5.16 4.83
C THR A 336 -23.41 -4.97 3.82
N LEU A 337 -22.25 -5.59 4.04
CA LEU A 337 -21.13 -5.49 3.10
C LEU A 337 -21.41 -6.23 1.79
N LEU A 338 -22.02 -7.41 1.85
CA LEU A 338 -22.38 -8.18 0.66
C LEU A 338 -23.46 -7.47 -0.18
N HIS A 339 -24.52 -6.97 0.45
CA HIS A 339 -25.54 -6.16 -0.23
C HIS A 339 -24.89 -4.99 -0.96
N ARG A 340 -24.00 -4.26 -0.29
CA ARG A 340 -23.27 -3.13 -0.86
C ARG A 340 -22.38 -3.51 -2.04
N VAL A 341 -21.68 -4.64 -1.95
CA VAL A 341 -20.85 -5.17 -3.05
C VAL A 341 -21.72 -5.41 -4.30
N LEU A 342 -22.83 -6.11 -4.14
CA LEU A 342 -23.72 -6.46 -5.26
C LEU A 342 -24.39 -5.22 -5.85
N VAL A 343 -24.89 -4.31 -5.01
CA VAL A 343 -25.48 -3.04 -5.45
C VAL A 343 -24.48 -2.18 -6.24
N ASN A 344 -23.22 -2.10 -5.80
CA ASN A 344 -22.18 -1.39 -6.54
C ASN A 344 -21.90 -2.01 -7.92
N LEU A 345 -21.91 -3.34 -8.03
CA LEU A 345 -21.74 -4.03 -9.32
C LEU A 345 -22.92 -3.76 -10.26
N VAL A 346 -24.15 -3.89 -9.77
CA VAL A 346 -25.35 -3.65 -10.59
C VAL A 346 -25.45 -2.20 -11.02
N TYR A 347 -25.19 -1.23 -10.14
CA TYR A 347 -25.17 0.19 -10.54
C TYR A 347 -24.10 0.49 -11.59
N ASN A 348 -22.94 -0.16 -11.53
CA ASN A 348 -21.92 0.00 -12.58
C ASN A 348 -22.43 -0.54 -13.92
N ALA A 349 -23.10 -1.69 -13.93
CA ALA A 349 -23.69 -2.26 -15.13
C ALA A 349 -24.79 -1.34 -15.72
N LEU A 350 -25.73 -0.88 -14.91
CA LEU A 350 -26.80 0.02 -15.35
C LEU A 350 -26.26 1.35 -15.92
N LYS A 351 -25.27 1.95 -15.24
CA LYS A 351 -24.78 3.28 -15.60
C LYS A 351 -23.80 3.28 -16.78
N HIS A 352 -22.90 2.29 -16.85
CA HIS A 352 -21.73 2.37 -17.72
C HIS A 352 -21.76 1.39 -18.89
N ALA A 353 -22.56 0.34 -18.83
CA ALA A 353 -22.58 -0.66 -19.89
C ALA A 353 -23.26 -0.13 -21.17
N GLY A 354 -24.26 0.75 -21.04
CA GLY A 354 -25.21 1.05 -22.12
C GLY A 354 -26.02 -0.21 -22.48
N ALA A 355 -26.32 -1.03 -21.47
CA ALA A 355 -26.95 -2.33 -21.60
C ALA A 355 -28.47 -2.21 -21.54
N ASP A 356 -29.17 -2.99 -22.36
CA ASP A 356 -30.63 -3.13 -22.29
C ASP A 356 -31.05 -4.20 -21.26
N ASN A 357 -30.12 -5.08 -20.88
CA ASN A 357 -30.35 -6.18 -19.95
C ASN A 357 -29.17 -6.37 -19.00
N VAL A 358 -29.48 -6.39 -17.70
CA VAL A 358 -28.54 -6.71 -16.63
C VAL A 358 -29.07 -7.91 -15.86
N ARG A 359 -28.22 -8.91 -15.70
CA ARG A 359 -28.54 -10.17 -15.03
C ARG A 359 -27.69 -10.33 -13.77
N LEU A 360 -28.34 -10.67 -12.67
CA LEU A 360 -27.69 -11.07 -11.42
C LEU A 360 -27.93 -12.56 -11.19
N SER A 361 -26.86 -13.34 -11.08
CA SER A 361 -26.92 -14.76 -10.75
C SER A 361 -25.95 -15.10 -9.61
N ALA A 362 -26.17 -16.25 -8.98
CA ALA A 362 -25.23 -16.84 -8.05
C ALA A 362 -24.98 -18.29 -8.49
N VAL A 363 -23.76 -18.79 -8.36
CA VAL A 363 -23.45 -20.18 -8.73
C VAL A 363 -22.57 -20.79 -7.65
N GLN A 364 -22.95 -21.95 -7.14
CA GLN A 364 -22.11 -22.69 -6.22
C GLN A 364 -21.01 -23.42 -7.00
N SER A 365 -19.76 -23.10 -6.69
CA SER A 365 -18.57 -23.74 -7.25
C SER A 365 -17.76 -24.35 -6.10
N GLY A 366 -18.03 -25.64 -5.82
CA GLY A 366 -17.43 -26.37 -4.71
C GLY A 366 -17.73 -25.71 -3.35
N ALA A 367 -16.68 -25.29 -2.64
CA ALA A 367 -16.76 -24.65 -1.33
C ALA A 367 -16.97 -23.12 -1.40
N ARG A 368 -17.26 -22.56 -2.57
CA ARG A 368 -17.46 -21.13 -2.79
C ARG A 368 -18.78 -20.85 -3.51
N ILE A 369 -19.34 -19.69 -3.25
CA ILE A 369 -20.47 -19.10 -3.99
C ILE A 369 -19.91 -17.97 -4.83
N ARG A 370 -20.16 -18.01 -6.14
CA ARG A 370 -19.83 -16.95 -7.08
C ARG A 370 -21.08 -16.17 -7.43
N PHE A 371 -21.15 -14.90 -7.07
CA PHE A 371 -22.13 -13.95 -7.58
C PHE A 371 -21.64 -13.37 -8.91
N GLN A 372 -22.50 -13.26 -9.90
CA GLN A 372 -22.19 -12.73 -11.23
C GLN A 372 -23.21 -11.65 -11.61
N VAL A 373 -22.70 -10.52 -12.08
CA VAL A 373 -23.48 -9.43 -12.67
C VAL A 373 -23.05 -9.33 -14.12
N SER A 374 -23.89 -9.83 -15.02
CA SER A 374 -23.63 -9.85 -16.46
C SER A 374 -24.47 -8.80 -17.16
N ASP A 375 -23.82 -7.97 -17.99
CA ASP A 375 -24.47 -6.98 -18.86
C ASP A 375 -24.26 -7.32 -20.34
N ASN A 376 -25.14 -6.82 -21.21
CA ASN A 376 -25.02 -6.96 -22.67
C ASN A 376 -24.49 -5.68 -23.36
N GLY A 377 -23.73 -4.86 -22.63
CA GLY A 377 -23.31 -3.54 -23.10
C GLY A 377 -22.06 -3.50 -23.97
N SER A 378 -21.43 -2.32 -24.00
CA SER A 378 -20.26 -2.00 -24.83
C SER A 378 -19.00 -2.84 -24.55
N GLY A 379 -18.91 -3.48 -23.38
CA GLY A 379 -17.77 -4.30 -22.99
C GLY A 379 -16.48 -3.53 -22.75
N ILE A 380 -15.44 -4.22 -22.30
CA ILE A 380 -14.22 -3.63 -21.74
C ILE A 380 -12.97 -4.26 -22.38
N PRO A 381 -12.05 -3.46 -22.94
CA PRO A 381 -10.76 -3.96 -23.46
C PRO A 381 -9.90 -4.65 -22.39
N GLU A 382 -9.27 -5.77 -22.75
CA GLU A 382 -8.42 -6.57 -21.83
C GLU A 382 -7.29 -5.74 -21.19
N ALA A 383 -6.73 -4.78 -21.94
CA ALA A 383 -5.65 -3.92 -21.49
C ALA A 383 -5.99 -3.09 -20.23
N ILE A 384 -7.27 -2.80 -19.99
CA ILE A 384 -7.72 -1.96 -18.88
C ILE A 384 -8.38 -2.77 -17.75
N GLN A 385 -8.77 -4.02 -17.99
CA GLN A 385 -9.51 -4.87 -17.02
C GLN A 385 -8.78 -5.06 -15.69
N SER A 386 -7.46 -5.29 -15.73
CA SER A 386 -6.64 -5.47 -14.53
C SER A 386 -6.58 -4.22 -13.63
N ARG A 387 -6.81 -3.04 -14.21
CA ARG A 387 -6.74 -1.75 -13.53
C ARG A 387 -8.10 -1.23 -13.08
N LEU A 388 -9.20 -1.83 -13.51
CA LEU A 388 -10.57 -1.39 -13.14
C LEU A 388 -10.86 -1.43 -11.64
N PHE A 389 -10.21 -2.33 -10.91
CA PHE A 389 -10.34 -2.43 -9.46
C PHE A 389 -9.35 -1.53 -8.71
N GLU A 390 -8.49 -0.79 -9.42
CA GLU A 390 -7.66 0.25 -8.80
C GLU A 390 -8.54 1.45 -8.45
N ALA A 391 -8.38 1.98 -7.24
CA ALA A 391 -9.09 3.18 -6.81
C ALA A 391 -8.80 4.35 -7.79
N PHE A 392 -9.88 5.02 -8.23
CA PHE A 392 -9.84 6.19 -9.11
C PHE A 392 -9.30 5.93 -10.52
N TYR A 393 -9.10 4.68 -10.93
CA TYR A 393 -8.77 4.37 -12.31
C TYR A 393 -9.97 4.67 -13.23
N ARG A 394 -9.71 5.41 -14.30
CA ARG A 394 -10.70 5.79 -15.33
C ARG A 394 -10.07 5.60 -16.71
N PRO A 395 -10.76 4.99 -17.67
CA PRO A 395 -10.35 5.05 -19.08
C PRO A 395 -10.44 6.50 -19.58
N GLU A 396 -9.50 6.97 -20.39
CA GLU A 396 -9.46 8.37 -20.88
C GLU A 396 -10.57 8.70 -21.90
N GLU A 397 -11.27 7.69 -22.42
CA GLU A 397 -12.29 7.83 -23.46
C GLU A 397 -13.71 7.71 -22.84
N GLY A 398 -14.33 8.84 -22.49
CA GLY A 398 -15.73 8.89 -22.06
C GLY A 398 -16.31 10.31 -21.91
N PRO A 399 -17.61 10.53 -22.15
CA PRO A 399 -18.25 11.85 -22.11
C PRO A 399 -18.23 12.49 -20.71
N VAL A 400 -18.17 13.84 -20.68
CA VAL A 400 -17.76 14.65 -19.52
C VAL A 400 -18.84 14.85 -18.45
N GLU A 401 -20.11 14.61 -18.77
CA GLU A 401 -21.24 15.09 -17.97
C GLU A 401 -21.73 14.11 -16.88
N ASP A 402 -21.31 12.84 -16.88
CA ASP A 402 -21.88 11.81 -15.99
C ASP A 402 -20.85 11.03 -15.13
N LYS A 403 -19.89 11.78 -14.59
CA LYS A 403 -18.67 11.27 -13.95
C LYS A 403 -18.90 10.72 -12.53
N GLY A 404 -18.88 9.39 -12.37
CA GLY A 404 -18.71 8.72 -11.07
C GLY A 404 -17.25 8.73 -10.58
N LEU A 405 -17.01 8.43 -9.29
CA LEU A 405 -15.66 8.53 -8.68
C LEU A 405 -14.62 7.53 -9.20
N GLY A 406 -15.02 6.47 -9.92
CA GLY A 406 -14.11 5.34 -10.19
C GLY A 406 -13.73 4.56 -8.91
N LEU A 407 -14.55 4.69 -7.85
CA LEU A 407 -14.33 4.04 -6.57
C LEU A 407 -15.20 2.80 -6.37
N GLY A 408 -16.29 2.65 -7.14
CA GLY A 408 -17.25 1.55 -6.95
C GLY A 408 -16.59 0.17 -7.00
N LEU A 409 -15.77 -0.10 -8.02
CA LEU A 409 -15.07 -1.39 -8.17
C LEU A 409 -13.92 -1.55 -7.17
N ALA A 410 -13.26 -0.46 -6.76
CA ALA A 410 -12.24 -0.52 -5.71
C ALA A 410 -12.86 -0.90 -4.35
N ILE A 411 -14.05 -0.37 -4.01
CA ILE A 411 -14.80 -0.78 -2.81
C ILE A 411 -15.21 -2.24 -2.92
N VAL A 412 -15.69 -2.69 -4.09
CA VAL A 412 -16.05 -4.10 -4.30
C VAL A 412 -14.87 -5.00 -3.97
N LYS A 413 -13.67 -4.65 -4.44
CA LYS A 413 -12.45 -5.40 -4.15
C LYS A 413 -12.13 -5.42 -2.66
N GLU A 414 -12.03 -4.25 -2.03
CA GLU A 414 -11.65 -4.13 -0.61
C GLU A 414 -12.65 -4.85 0.32
N LEU A 415 -13.96 -4.69 0.09
CA LEU A 415 -15.01 -5.38 0.87
C LEU A 415 -15.01 -6.90 0.63
N THR A 416 -14.79 -7.33 -0.61
CA THR A 416 -14.72 -8.76 -0.93
C THR A 416 -13.51 -9.41 -0.25
N GLU A 417 -12.34 -8.75 -0.30
CA GLU A 417 -11.12 -9.22 0.37
C GLU A 417 -11.31 -9.26 1.90
N LEU A 418 -11.98 -8.25 2.49
CA LEU A 418 -12.31 -8.20 3.91
C LEU A 418 -13.20 -9.38 4.35
N MET A 419 -14.10 -9.84 3.49
CA MET A 419 -14.94 -11.03 3.71
C MET A 419 -14.24 -12.36 3.34
N GLY A 420 -12.94 -12.36 3.02
CA GLY A 420 -12.19 -13.56 2.64
C GLY A 420 -12.47 -14.08 1.23
N GLY A 421 -13.04 -13.23 0.37
CA GLY A 421 -13.44 -13.52 -1.00
C GLY A 421 -12.41 -13.13 -2.07
N ARG A 422 -12.83 -13.22 -3.33
CA ARG A 422 -12.10 -12.71 -4.51
C ARG A 422 -13.08 -12.11 -5.51
N CYS A 423 -12.67 -11.12 -6.29
CA CYS A 423 -13.50 -10.54 -7.35
C CYS A 423 -12.73 -10.43 -8.67
N GLY A 424 -13.47 -10.25 -9.77
CA GLY A 424 -12.87 -10.02 -11.08
C GLY A 424 -13.90 -9.66 -12.14
N VAL A 425 -13.43 -9.56 -13.37
CA VAL A 425 -14.24 -9.26 -14.55
C VAL A 425 -13.81 -10.15 -15.70
N GLN A 426 -14.77 -10.58 -16.52
CA GLN A 426 -14.53 -11.16 -17.83
C GLN A 426 -15.34 -10.35 -18.83
N SER A 427 -14.67 -9.73 -19.81
CA SER A 427 -15.34 -8.89 -20.80
C SER A 427 -14.56 -8.88 -22.10
N ALA A 428 -15.26 -8.62 -23.20
CA ALA A 428 -14.68 -8.34 -24.50
C ALA A 428 -15.42 -7.15 -25.13
N PRO A 429 -14.73 -6.26 -25.88
CA PRO A 429 -15.39 -5.16 -26.57
C PRO A 429 -16.57 -5.64 -27.42
N GLY A 430 -17.74 -5.03 -27.25
CA GLY A 430 -18.99 -5.33 -27.95
C GLY A 430 -19.72 -6.60 -27.50
N SER A 431 -19.25 -7.29 -26.45
CA SER A 431 -19.86 -8.54 -25.93
C SER A 431 -20.41 -8.41 -24.50
N GLY A 432 -20.48 -7.19 -23.96
CA GLY A 432 -20.84 -6.95 -22.57
C GLY A 432 -19.75 -7.29 -21.55
N SER A 433 -20.09 -7.24 -20.27
CA SER A 433 -19.18 -7.53 -19.16
C SER A 433 -19.81 -8.48 -18.15
N ASP A 434 -19.01 -9.41 -17.63
CA ASP A 434 -19.38 -10.29 -16.52
C ASP A 434 -18.50 -9.98 -15.30
N PHE A 435 -19.05 -9.23 -14.35
CA PHE A 435 -18.41 -8.93 -13.08
C PHE A 435 -18.76 -10.00 -12.05
N TRP A 436 -17.77 -10.52 -11.34
CA TRP A 436 -17.99 -11.61 -10.41
C TRP A 436 -17.32 -11.40 -9.05
N VAL A 437 -17.94 -11.98 -8.00
CA VAL A 437 -17.47 -12.00 -6.61
C VAL A 437 -17.63 -13.40 -6.04
N GLU A 438 -16.57 -13.96 -5.47
CA GLU A 438 -16.54 -15.28 -4.86
C GLU A 438 -16.36 -15.21 -3.35
N LEU A 439 -17.27 -15.84 -2.61
CA LEU A 439 -17.25 -15.91 -1.16
C LEU A 439 -17.33 -17.36 -0.65
N PRO A 440 -16.88 -17.66 0.57
CA PRO A 440 -16.98 -19.01 1.14
C PRO A 440 -18.45 -19.45 1.26
N SER A 441 -18.75 -20.65 0.80
CA SER A 441 -20.07 -21.25 1.02
C SER A 441 -20.18 -21.77 2.44
N ARG A 442 -21.32 -21.53 3.09
CA ARG A 442 -21.62 -22.08 4.42
C ARG A 442 -23.11 -22.41 4.45
N PRO A 443 -23.51 -23.62 4.89
CA PRO A 443 -24.92 -23.99 4.94
C PRO A 443 -25.69 -22.97 5.80
N PRO A 444 -26.90 -22.56 5.36
CA PRO A 444 -27.72 -21.62 6.11
C PRO A 444 -28.15 -22.23 7.46
N PRO A 445 -28.48 -21.42 8.47
CA PRO A 445 -28.98 -21.92 9.75
C PRO A 445 -30.28 -22.73 9.55
N PRO A 446 -30.53 -23.80 10.33
CA PRO A 446 -31.72 -24.65 10.20
C PRO A 446 -33.06 -23.91 10.28
N ASP A 447 -33.11 -22.76 10.97
CA ASP A 447 -34.33 -21.99 11.26
C ASP A 447 -34.59 -20.83 10.29
N ALA A 448 -33.87 -20.74 9.17
CA ALA A 448 -33.98 -19.63 8.20
C ALA A 448 -34.99 -19.90 7.06
N LEU A 449 -36.05 -20.66 7.31
CA LEU A 449 -37.23 -20.73 6.44
C LEU A 449 -38.31 -19.78 7.00
N PRO A 450 -39.02 -19.00 6.18
CA PRO A 450 -39.95 -17.99 6.71
C PRO A 450 -41.16 -18.67 7.34
N GLU A 451 -41.23 -18.66 8.68
CA GLU A 451 -42.48 -18.86 9.40
C GLU A 451 -43.36 -17.61 9.25
N SER A 452 -44.41 -17.78 8.46
CA SER A 452 -45.60 -16.94 8.49
C SER A 452 -46.31 -17.13 9.83
N ALA A 453 -46.26 -16.12 10.72
CA ALA A 453 -47.31 -15.84 11.70
C ALA A 453 -46.91 -14.66 12.59
N ILE A 454 -47.65 -13.54 12.55
CA ILE A 454 -48.16 -12.90 13.78
C ILE A 454 -49.55 -12.31 13.46
N LYS A 455 -50.60 -13.01 13.92
CA LYS A 455 -51.92 -12.42 14.18
C LYS A 455 -51.98 -12.08 15.66
N GLY A 456 -52.42 -10.87 15.98
CA GLY A 456 -52.99 -10.54 17.28
C GLY A 456 -52.45 -9.23 17.87
N ARG A 457 -53.20 -8.13 17.71
CA ARG A 457 -53.11 -6.98 18.60
C ARG A 457 -54.51 -6.46 18.91
N THR A 458 -54.80 -6.36 20.21
CA THR A 458 -55.90 -5.59 20.80
C THR A 458 -55.56 -4.10 20.82
N ALA A 459 -56.58 -3.26 20.70
CA ALA A 459 -56.56 -1.85 20.32
C ALA A 459 -55.57 -0.95 21.09
N LEU A 460 -54.62 -0.37 20.34
CA LEU A 460 -53.83 0.83 20.64
C LEU A 460 -54.56 2.05 20.05
N VAL A 461 -54.22 3.27 20.48
CA VAL A 461 -54.64 4.49 19.79
C VAL A 461 -54.05 4.45 18.37
N GLU A 462 -54.89 4.20 17.36
CA GLU A 462 -54.48 3.44 16.16
C GLU A 462 -53.32 4.06 15.35
N ASP A 463 -52.99 5.36 15.48
CA ASP A 463 -51.96 6.02 14.64
C ASP A 463 -51.06 7.07 15.34
N GLY A 464 -50.86 6.99 16.67
CA GLY A 464 -50.08 7.99 17.43
C GLY A 464 -48.58 7.71 17.54
N VAL A 465 -47.72 8.64 17.08
CA VAL A 465 -46.25 8.58 17.22
C VAL A 465 -45.75 9.73 18.12
N LEU A 466 -45.03 9.38 19.18
CA LEU A 466 -44.32 10.33 20.04
C LEU A 466 -42.89 10.51 19.52
N VAL A 467 -42.45 11.75 19.36
CA VAL A 467 -41.10 12.11 18.89
C VAL A 467 -40.40 12.94 19.95
N VAL A 468 -39.26 12.48 20.47
CA VAL A 468 -38.46 13.19 21.47
C VAL A 468 -37.10 13.53 20.86
N GLU A 469 -36.85 14.81 20.61
CA GLU A 469 -35.65 15.31 19.92
C GLU A 469 -35.39 16.74 20.41
N ASP A 470 -34.16 17.05 20.83
CA ASP A 470 -33.80 18.34 21.43
C ASP A 470 -33.64 19.44 20.38
N GLN A 471 -33.10 19.10 19.21
CA GLN A 471 -32.89 20.05 18.11
C GLN A 471 -34.20 20.43 17.43
N SER A 472 -34.54 21.73 17.44
CA SER A 472 -35.80 22.25 16.89
C SER A 472 -36.03 21.87 15.43
N ASP A 473 -34.98 21.95 14.61
CA ASP A 473 -35.08 21.76 13.17
C ASP A 473 -35.31 20.28 12.83
N THR A 474 -34.58 19.38 13.49
CA THR A 474 -34.76 17.93 13.37
C THR A 474 -36.10 17.48 13.92
N ARG A 475 -36.53 18.03 15.07
CA ARG A 475 -37.83 17.76 15.67
C ARG A 475 -38.98 18.14 14.74
N GLN A 476 -38.95 19.35 14.17
CA GLN A 476 -39.97 19.81 13.21
C GLN A 476 -39.96 19.00 11.92
N TRP A 477 -38.79 18.63 11.43
CA TRP A 477 -38.64 17.78 10.25
C TRP A 477 -39.24 16.38 10.46
N LEU A 478 -38.90 15.72 11.58
CA LEU A 478 -39.45 14.40 11.95
C LEU A 478 -40.97 14.44 12.08
N GLN A 479 -41.49 15.46 12.78
CA GLN A 479 -42.93 15.64 12.95
C GLN A 479 -43.65 15.82 11.61
N SER A 480 -43.07 16.60 10.70
CA SER A 480 -43.65 16.84 9.37
C SER A 480 -43.64 15.58 8.50
N MET A 481 -42.55 14.82 8.50
CA MET A 481 -42.45 13.55 7.76
C MET A 481 -43.49 12.53 8.24
N ILE A 482 -43.62 12.35 9.55
CA ILE A 482 -44.58 11.40 10.14
C ILE A 482 -46.02 11.77 9.79
N ARG A 483 -46.37 13.06 9.87
CA ARG A 483 -47.69 13.56 9.46
C ARG A 483 -47.96 13.35 7.97
N ASN A 484 -46.95 13.54 7.11
CA ASN A 484 -47.08 13.31 5.67
C ASN A 484 -47.31 11.82 5.34
N TRP A 485 -46.89 10.90 6.21
CA TRP A 485 -47.18 9.46 6.09
C TRP A 485 -48.52 9.03 6.67
N GLY A 486 -49.33 9.98 7.15
CA GLY A 486 -50.69 9.74 7.64
C GLY A 486 -50.80 9.46 9.14
N TYR A 487 -49.70 9.45 9.88
CA TYR A 487 -49.69 9.26 11.33
C TYR A 487 -49.89 10.57 12.08
N THR A 488 -50.45 10.50 13.29
CA THR A 488 -50.47 11.64 14.20
C THR A 488 -49.13 11.72 14.95
N ALA A 489 -48.53 12.92 15.00
CA ALA A 489 -47.20 13.12 15.59
C ALA A 489 -47.22 14.18 16.69
N VAL A 490 -46.86 13.77 17.91
CA VAL A 490 -46.60 14.65 19.06
C VAL A 490 -45.10 14.77 19.23
N ALA A 491 -44.58 16.00 19.25
CA ALA A 491 -43.15 16.26 19.25
C ALA A 491 -42.74 17.01 20.53
N CYS A 492 -41.80 16.44 21.27
CA CYS A 492 -41.35 16.86 22.58
C CYS A 492 -39.85 17.22 22.53
N PRO A 493 -39.42 18.34 23.15
CA PRO A 493 -38.01 18.73 23.20
C PRO A 493 -37.15 17.94 24.20
N ASP A 494 -37.75 17.27 25.18
CA ASP A 494 -37.05 16.66 26.31
C ASP A 494 -37.84 15.48 26.91
N CYS A 495 -37.22 14.72 27.82
CA CYS A 495 -37.85 13.58 28.48
C CYS A 495 -39.06 14.00 29.32
N GLN A 496 -38.99 15.14 30.02
CA GLN A 496 -40.09 15.58 30.89
C GLN A 496 -41.36 15.89 30.10
N SER A 497 -41.27 16.66 29.02
CA SER A 497 -42.41 16.94 28.14
C SER A 497 -42.95 15.70 27.43
N ALA A 498 -42.11 14.68 27.22
CA ALA A 498 -42.57 13.37 26.74
C ALA A 498 -43.41 12.63 27.78
N ARG A 499 -43.03 12.68 29.07
CA ARG A 499 -43.83 12.11 30.18
C ARG A 499 -45.18 12.81 30.30
N ASP A 500 -45.17 14.14 30.33
CA ASP A 500 -46.39 14.95 30.43
C ASP A 500 -47.36 14.62 29.28
N ALA A 501 -46.84 14.44 28.05
CA ALA A 501 -47.65 14.08 26.89
C ALA A 501 -48.27 12.67 27.00
N VAL A 502 -47.54 11.68 27.54
CA VAL A 502 -48.05 10.33 27.77
C VAL A 502 -49.11 10.33 28.88
N ASP A 503 -48.91 11.10 29.94
CA ASP A 503 -49.87 11.22 31.04
C ASP A 503 -51.19 11.88 30.60
N GLU A 504 -51.12 12.87 29.69
CA GLU A 504 -52.30 13.57 29.17
C GLU A 504 -53.07 12.77 28.10
N THR A 505 -52.36 12.08 27.21
CA THR A 505 -52.98 11.48 26.00
C THR A 505 -53.08 9.95 26.02
N GLY A 506 -52.45 9.29 26.99
CA GLY A 506 -52.34 7.83 27.05
C GLY A 506 -51.21 7.29 26.17
N PRO A 507 -51.12 5.95 25.98
CA PRO A 507 -50.01 5.34 25.28
C PRO A 507 -50.05 5.60 23.78
N PHE A 508 -48.92 6.05 23.24
CA PHE A 508 -48.67 6.14 21.80
C PHE A 508 -48.47 4.75 21.19
N ALA A 509 -48.73 4.62 19.89
CA ALA A 509 -48.48 3.39 19.14
C ALA A 509 -46.99 3.17 18.85
N LEU A 510 -46.19 4.25 18.82
CA LEU A 510 -44.74 4.22 18.66
C LEU A 510 -44.10 5.39 19.44
N VAL A 511 -43.00 5.12 20.13
CA VAL A 511 -42.12 6.16 20.69
C VAL A 511 -40.82 6.22 19.89
N MET A 512 -40.44 7.41 19.47
CA MET A 512 -39.21 7.69 18.76
C MET A 512 -38.40 8.73 19.54
N THR A 513 -37.16 8.45 19.88
CA THR A 513 -36.36 9.31 20.77
C THR A 513 -34.91 9.41 20.29
N ASP A 514 -34.28 10.56 20.46
CA ASP A 514 -32.81 10.62 20.50
C ASP A 514 -32.31 9.83 21.72
N LEU A 515 -31.11 9.24 21.61
CA LEU A 515 -30.44 8.61 22.73
C LEU A 515 -29.98 9.62 23.78
N ASN A 516 -29.49 10.78 23.34
CA ASN A 516 -28.93 11.82 24.19
C ASN A 516 -29.88 13.02 24.25
N LEU A 517 -30.67 13.11 25.31
CA LEU A 517 -31.59 14.23 25.55
C LEU A 517 -31.04 15.15 26.66
N PRO A 518 -31.45 16.42 26.70
CA PRO A 518 -30.89 17.42 27.63
C PRO A 518 -31.12 17.08 29.11
N ASP A 519 -32.15 16.28 29.42
CA ASP A 519 -32.60 15.95 30.78
C ASP A 519 -32.53 14.45 31.10
N GLY A 520 -31.96 13.61 30.21
CA GLY A 520 -31.77 12.18 30.46
C GLY A 520 -31.44 11.37 29.21
N SER A 521 -31.41 10.04 29.34
CA SER A 521 -31.25 9.15 28.19
C SER A 521 -32.60 8.74 27.61
N GLY A 522 -32.75 8.79 26.28
CA GLY A 522 -33.93 8.27 25.61
C GLY A 522 -34.17 6.77 25.84
N MET A 523 -33.10 6.01 26.12
CA MET A 523 -33.22 4.59 26.48
C MET A 523 -33.84 4.38 27.85
N GLU A 524 -33.48 5.21 28.84
CA GLU A 524 -34.09 5.19 30.17
C GLU A 524 -35.58 5.56 30.08
N LEU A 525 -35.92 6.56 29.26
CA LEU A 525 -37.30 6.96 28.98
C LEU A 525 -38.12 5.82 28.35
N ILE A 526 -37.56 5.09 27.39
CA ILE A 526 -38.23 3.91 26.80
C ILE A 526 -38.44 2.81 27.84
N GLN A 527 -37.45 2.53 28.68
CA GLN A 527 -37.58 1.52 29.75
C GLN A 527 -38.65 1.92 30.77
N GLU A 528 -38.70 3.21 31.14
CA GLU A 528 -39.72 3.80 32.00
C GLU A 528 -41.12 3.59 31.41
N PHE A 529 -41.34 3.95 30.13
CA PHE A 529 -42.62 3.72 29.47
C PHE A 529 -42.96 2.24 29.33
N ARG A 530 -41.98 1.37 29.09
CA ARG A 530 -42.20 -0.09 29.00
C ARG A 530 -42.54 -0.75 30.33
N SER A 531 -42.18 -0.15 31.47
CA SER A 531 -42.65 -0.63 32.78
C SER A 531 -44.17 -0.55 32.93
N HIS A 532 -44.80 0.42 32.26
CA HIS A 532 -46.26 0.58 32.20
C HIS A 532 -46.88 -0.04 30.94
N TYR A 533 -46.14 -0.09 29.83
CA TYR A 533 -46.57 -0.59 28.52
C TYR A 533 -45.55 -1.60 27.94
N PRO A 534 -45.58 -2.88 28.37
CA PRO A 534 -44.52 -3.85 28.07
C PRO A 534 -44.26 -4.13 26.58
N GLN A 535 -45.24 -3.83 25.71
CA GLN A 535 -45.18 -4.11 24.27
C GLN A 535 -45.01 -2.85 23.41
N LEU A 536 -44.67 -1.71 24.03
CA LEU A 536 -44.53 -0.43 23.34
C LEU A 536 -43.40 -0.48 22.29
N PRO A 537 -43.74 -0.33 20.99
CA PRO A 537 -42.75 -0.17 19.93
C PRO A 537 -41.93 1.09 20.18
N ALA A 538 -40.62 0.99 20.02
CA ALA A 538 -39.71 2.11 20.24
C ALA A 538 -38.60 2.17 19.17
N LEU A 539 -38.27 3.39 18.76
CA LEU A 539 -37.21 3.70 17.81
C LEU A 539 -36.23 4.68 18.44
N VAL A 540 -34.97 4.28 18.58
CA VAL A 540 -33.91 5.17 19.05
C VAL A 540 -33.13 5.70 17.87
N ILE A 541 -32.89 7.00 17.82
CA ILE A 541 -32.08 7.66 16.81
C ILE A 541 -30.79 8.13 17.49
N THR A 542 -29.63 7.69 17.03
CA THR A 542 -28.33 8.08 17.62
C THR A 542 -27.35 8.62 16.59
N GLY A 543 -26.56 9.61 16.97
CA GLY A 543 -25.40 10.08 16.19
C GLY A 543 -24.11 9.29 16.46
N ASP A 544 -24.07 8.52 17.55
CA ASP A 544 -22.86 7.84 18.02
C ASP A 544 -22.95 6.33 17.73
N ALA A 545 -21.93 5.81 17.05
CA ALA A 545 -21.88 4.41 16.61
C ALA A 545 -21.30 3.46 17.69
N GLU A 546 -20.54 3.99 18.65
CA GLU A 546 -19.81 3.20 19.66
C GLU A 546 -20.66 2.85 20.89
N THR A 547 -21.78 3.55 21.15
CA THR A 547 -22.61 3.38 22.35
C THR A 547 -23.71 2.32 22.21
N VAL A 548 -23.75 1.55 21.12
CA VAL A 548 -24.90 0.71 20.74
C VAL A 548 -24.67 -0.79 20.99
N ASP A 549 -23.41 -1.24 21.14
CA ASP A 549 -23.06 -2.67 21.23
C ASP A 549 -23.60 -3.38 22.50
N ASP A 550 -23.98 -2.62 23.54
CA ASP A 550 -24.50 -3.16 24.81
C ASP A 550 -26.03 -3.07 24.97
N VAL A 551 -26.78 -2.65 23.94
CA VAL A 551 -28.24 -2.45 24.05
C VAL A 551 -29.03 -3.67 23.52
N PRO A 552 -29.82 -4.36 24.37
CA PRO A 552 -30.66 -5.48 23.93
C PRO A 552 -31.73 -5.01 22.93
N THR A 553 -31.59 -5.38 21.67
CA THR A 553 -32.60 -5.16 20.64
C THR A 553 -33.61 -6.31 20.64
N ASP A 554 -34.76 -6.11 21.29
CA ASP A 554 -35.93 -7.00 21.15
C ASP A 554 -36.75 -6.61 19.90
N GLN A 555 -37.70 -7.45 19.45
CA GLN A 555 -38.52 -7.21 18.26
C GLN A 555 -39.28 -5.86 18.27
N SER A 556 -39.50 -5.29 19.46
CA SER A 556 -40.20 -4.03 19.67
C SER A 556 -39.28 -2.80 19.78
N LEU A 557 -37.95 -2.96 19.79
CA LEU A 557 -36.98 -1.84 19.86
C LEU A 557 -36.09 -1.85 18.61
N ARG A 558 -35.91 -0.69 17.98
CA ARG A 558 -34.96 -0.55 16.87
C ARG A 558 -34.11 0.70 17.02
N ILE A 559 -32.85 0.61 16.61
CA ILE A 559 -31.90 1.70 16.66
C ILE A 559 -31.55 2.13 15.23
N LEU A 560 -31.64 3.42 14.94
CA LEU A 560 -31.25 4.04 13.69
C LEU A 560 -30.12 5.05 13.94
N HIS A 561 -29.23 5.18 12.96
CA HIS A 561 -28.12 6.13 13.04
C HIS A 561 -28.41 7.39 12.23
N LYS A 562 -28.06 8.56 12.79
CA LYS A 562 -27.99 9.83 12.05
C LYS A 562 -26.79 9.75 11.06
N PRO A 563 -26.89 10.27 9.83
CA PRO A 563 -28.03 10.99 9.25
C PRO A 563 -29.16 10.05 8.80
N LEU A 564 -30.40 10.42 9.12
CA LEU A 564 -31.60 9.66 8.78
C LEU A 564 -32.06 9.95 7.35
N ALA A 565 -32.16 8.92 6.52
CA ALA A 565 -32.87 9.00 5.25
C ALA A 565 -34.38 8.78 5.47
N PRO A 566 -35.28 9.62 4.87
CA PRO A 566 -36.73 9.48 5.04
C PRO A 566 -37.26 8.06 4.75
N ALA A 567 -36.76 7.43 3.67
CA ALA A 567 -37.17 6.08 3.29
C ALA A 567 -36.81 5.03 4.34
N ARG A 568 -35.59 5.08 4.91
CA ARG A 568 -35.18 4.16 5.99
C ARG A 568 -36.04 4.33 7.23
N LEU A 569 -36.35 5.57 7.58
CA LEU A 569 -37.21 5.88 8.72
C LEU A 569 -38.63 5.34 8.50
N HIS A 570 -39.21 5.57 7.33
CA HIS A 570 -40.54 5.07 6.98
C HIS A 570 -40.62 3.54 7.00
N THR A 571 -39.63 2.85 6.41
CA THR A 571 -39.55 1.39 6.45
C THR A 571 -39.40 0.87 7.89
N ALA A 572 -38.60 1.52 8.73
CA ALA A 572 -38.44 1.13 10.12
C ALA A 572 -39.75 1.27 10.92
N ILE A 573 -40.49 2.36 10.70
CA ILE A 573 -41.80 2.59 11.32
C ILE A 573 -42.79 1.51 10.86
N ARG A 574 -42.91 1.24 9.55
CA ARG A 574 -43.81 0.19 9.04
C ARG A 574 -43.50 -1.20 9.60
N GLN A 575 -42.21 -1.54 9.66
CA GLN A 575 -41.77 -2.83 10.18
C GLN A 575 -42.04 -2.99 11.68
N ILE A 576 -41.87 -1.93 12.49
CA ILE A 576 -42.07 -2.01 13.94
C ILE A 576 -43.57 -1.95 14.33
N MET A 577 -44.36 -1.26 13.51
CA MET A 577 -45.82 -1.13 13.65
C MET A 577 -46.59 -2.34 13.11
N GLY A 578 -45.95 -3.18 12.28
CA GLY A 578 -46.59 -4.36 11.69
C GLY A 578 -47.49 -4.06 10.48
N VAL A 579 -47.33 -2.91 9.84
CA VAL A 579 -48.09 -2.48 8.66
C VAL A 579 -47.31 -2.92 7.41
N ALA A 580 -47.62 -4.13 6.91
CA ALA A 580 -47.04 -4.71 5.70
C ALA A 580 -47.19 -3.79 4.47
#